data_AF-A0A0P1B4B4-F1
#
_entry.id   AF-A0A0P1B4B4-F1
#
_cell.length_a   1.000
_cell.length_b   1.000
_cell.length_c   1.000
_cell.angle_alpha   90.00
_cell.angle_beta   90.00
_cell.angle_gamma   90.00
#
_symmetry.space_group_name_H-M   'P 1'
#
loop_
_entity.id
_entity.type
_entity.pdbx_description
1 polymer ?
#
loop_
_entity_poly.entity_id
_entity_poly.type
_entity_poly.pdbx_seq_one_letter_code
_entity_poly.pdbx_strand_id
1 'polypeptide(L)'
;MAKPATTEWNDRKIWESSGFLRFLTDHDIDASDLLSSTTKRDLLRYIRLKQVNNSGKVEDDRLQLIAADLARKATRKVSAEFEPKGCPWLPGFYSLPVSAPLASVDLYKKGEVYGIDISSGYAVKLLNLEPGEHVLDLCCAPGAKLAMVADLLHLCGSVTGVDCSRSRLGACKQLVHKYGLVESQSESEQWRCRLFHADGSTFSIGPKTECMHLDGVELLFDTNEIASRSSKSRMRKRKNKSARSRDAKRQKVLEHDSTLYDKVLVDAECTHDGSIRHLQRLNSTSRWNEYVRDHLNLSEIERILKLQRALIRNGFSLLRSGGLLIYSTCSLSFKQNEEIVSELLQDEPLALLDPIVAGNDVPCREGKLPGTLRFIPSQNTSGLFIARIRKINQ
;
A
#
# COMPACT_ATOMS: atom_id res chain seq x y z
N MET A 1 -28.55 -8.57 -25.00
CA MET A 1 -27.25 -9.25 -24.87
C MET A 1 -27.31 -10.14 -23.63
N ALA A 2 -27.12 -11.45 -23.79
CA ALA A 2 -27.04 -12.36 -22.63
C ALA A 2 -25.85 -11.94 -21.75
N LYS A 3 -26.03 -11.93 -20.41
CA LYS A 3 -24.90 -11.76 -19.50
C LYS A 3 -23.92 -12.91 -19.75
N PRO A 4 -22.62 -12.66 -19.95
CA PRO A 4 -21.65 -13.74 -20.10
C PRO A 4 -21.73 -14.65 -18.87
N ALA A 5 -21.64 -15.96 -19.11
CA ALA A 5 -21.65 -16.95 -18.04
C ALA A 5 -20.53 -16.63 -17.04
N THR A 6 -20.90 -16.40 -15.78
CA THR A 6 -19.95 -16.15 -14.70
C THR A 6 -19.33 -17.46 -14.29
N THR A 7 -18.00 -17.55 -14.36
CA THR A 7 -17.24 -18.72 -13.94
C THR A 7 -16.52 -18.43 -12.63
N GLU A 8 -16.27 -19.47 -11.84
CA GLU A 8 -15.41 -19.35 -10.65
C GLU A 8 -14.00 -18.94 -11.08
N TRP A 9 -13.38 -18.06 -10.29
CA TRP A 9 -12.04 -17.54 -10.60
C TRP A 9 -10.96 -18.62 -10.50
N ASN A 10 -11.21 -19.69 -9.75
CA ASN A 10 -10.30 -20.80 -9.51
C ASN A 10 -10.63 -22.05 -10.35
N ASP A 11 -11.37 -21.89 -11.46
CA ASP A 11 -11.63 -22.99 -12.39
C ASP A 11 -10.34 -23.42 -13.09
N ARG A 12 -9.87 -24.63 -12.76
CA ARG A 12 -8.63 -25.20 -13.29
C ARG A 12 -8.64 -25.36 -14.82
N LYS A 13 -9.79 -25.62 -15.45
CA LYS A 13 -9.88 -25.71 -16.91
C LYS A 13 -9.68 -24.34 -17.57
N ILE A 14 -10.15 -23.29 -16.92
CA ILE A 14 -9.93 -21.91 -17.37
C ILE A 14 -8.46 -21.52 -17.21
N TRP A 15 -7.84 -21.89 -16.09
CA TRP A 15 -6.40 -21.64 -15.88
C TRP A 15 -5.54 -22.37 -16.90
N GLU A 16 -5.89 -23.61 -17.25
CA GLU A 16 -5.20 -24.37 -18.28
C GLU A 16 -5.38 -23.76 -19.67
N SER A 17 -6.63 -23.49 -20.09
CA SER A 17 -6.93 -22.94 -21.42
C SER A 17 -6.45 -21.49 -21.63
N SER A 18 -6.39 -20.68 -20.56
CA SER A 18 -5.82 -19.33 -20.63
C SER A 18 -4.30 -19.30 -20.61
N GLY A 19 -3.64 -20.41 -20.25
CA GLY A 19 -2.19 -20.48 -20.06
C GLY A 19 -1.69 -20.04 -18.67
N PHE A 20 -2.58 -19.65 -17.76
CA PHE A 20 -2.20 -19.26 -16.40
C PHE A 20 -1.57 -20.43 -15.62
N LEU A 21 -2.09 -21.65 -15.75
CA LEU A 21 -1.51 -22.82 -15.07
C LEU A 21 -0.09 -23.13 -15.56
N ARG A 22 0.15 -22.92 -16.86
CA ARG A 22 1.49 -23.02 -17.45
C ARG A 22 2.40 -21.94 -16.89
N PHE A 23 1.94 -20.68 -16.82
CA PHE A 23 2.70 -19.60 -16.19
C PHE A 23 3.09 -19.94 -14.74
N LEU A 24 2.17 -20.47 -13.93
CA LEU A 24 2.50 -20.89 -12.57
C LEU A 24 3.61 -21.94 -12.56
N THR A 25 3.50 -22.95 -13.42
CA THR A 25 4.49 -24.04 -13.53
C THR A 25 5.85 -23.54 -14.02
N ASP A 26 5.88 -22.70 -15.07
CA ASP A 26 7.10 -22.14 -15.67
C ASP A 26 7.85 -21.20 -14.69
N HIS A 27 7.19 -20.77 -13.60
CA HIS A 27 7.74 -19.88 -12.58
C HIS A 27 7.88 -20.54 -11.20
N ASP A 28 7.80 -21.87 -11.10
CA ASP A 28 7.88 -22.65 -9.86
C ASP A 28 6.81 -22.25 -8.80
N ILE A 29 5.62 -21.84 -9.24
CA ILE A 29 4.51 -21.48 -8.36
C ILE A 29 3.54 -22.67 -8.29
N ASP A 30 3.31 -23.20 -7.09
CA ASP A 30 2.32 -24.26 -6.90
C ASP A 30 0.90 -23.68 -6.95
N ALA A 31 0.07 -24.20 -7.85
CA ALA A 31 -1.35 -23.82 -7.93
C ALA A 31 -2.11 -24.06 -6.60
N SER A 32 -1.67 -25.02 -5.78
CA SER A 32 -2.25 -25.29 -4.47
C SER A 32 -2.14 -24.11 -3.49
N ASP A 33 -1.12 -23.24 -3.67
CA ASP A 33 -0.92 -22.01 -2.90
C ASP A 33 -2.09 -21.01 -3.10
N LEU A 34 -2.82 -21.11 -4.21
CA LEU A 34 -4.00 -20.31 -4.53
C LEU A 34 -5.33 -20.97 -4.12
N LEU A 35 -5.38 -22.30 -4.15
CA LEU A 35 -6.63 -23.08 -4.12
C LEU A 35 -7.13 -23.46 -2.71
N SER A 36 -6.29 -23.35 -1.69
CA SER A 36 -6.65 -23.73 -0.30
C SER A 36 -7.58 -22.72 0.40
N SER A 37 -7.83 -21.56 -0.20
CA SER A 37 -8.69 -20.50 0.35
C SER A 37 -10.21 -20.77 0.26
N THR A 38 -10.65 -21.91 -0.28
CA THR A 38 -12.05 -22.09 -0.75
C THR A 38 -12.86 -23.24 -0.13
N THR A 39 -12.69 -23.56 1.15
CA THR A 39 -13.71 -24.37 1.86
C THR A 39 -14.83 -23.51 2.43
N LYS A 40 -15.66 -22.90 1.57
CA LYS A 40 -17.04 -22.37 1.81
C LYS A 40 -17.36 -21.52 3.07
N ARG A 41 -16.43 -21.26 3.99
CA ARG A 41 -16.61 -20.46 5.20
C ARG A 41 -15.97 -19.10 4.94
N ASP A 42 -16.85 -18.12 4.70
CA ASP A 42 -16.66 -16.67 4.61
C ASP A 42 -15.24 -16.15 4.37
N LEU A 43 -14.97 -15.76 3.11
CA LEU A 43 -13.83 -14.91 2.77
C LEU A 43 -13.78 -13.72 3.75
N LEU A 44 -12.61 -13.53 4.35
CA LEU A 44 -12.37 -12.45 5.28
C LEU A 44 -11.80 -11.23 4.56
N ARG A 45 -12.12 -10.06 5.10
CA ARG A 45 -11.40 -8.82 4.87
C ARG A 45 -10.81 -8.37 6.20
N TYR A 46 -9.75 -7.59 6.11
CA TYR A 46 -9.14 -7.00 7.28
C TYR A 46 -9.41 -5.51 7.33
N ILE A 47 -9.58 -5.05 8.57
CA ILE A 47 -9.71 -3.65 8.93
C ILE A 47 -8.65 -3.32 9.97
N ARG A 48 -8.20 -2.08 9.95
CA ARG A 48 -7.34 -1.52 10.97
C ARG A 48 -8.08 -0.38 11.67
N LEU A 49 -8.03 -0.36 12.99
CA LEU A 49 -8.49 0.78 13.77
C LEU A 49 -7.39 1.83 13.84
N LYS A 50 -7.74 3.11 13.74
CA LYS A 50 -6.80 4.23 13.91
C LYS A 50 -6.19 4.17 15.33
N GLN A 51 -4.89 4.42 15.47
CA GLN A 51 -4.30 4.45 16.81
C GLN A 51 -4.79 5.68 17.58
N VAL A 52 -5.09 5.50 18.86
CA VAL A 52 -5.47 6.60 19.76
C VAL A 52 -4.32 6.78 20.75
N ASN A 53 -3.88 8.02 20.99
CA ASN A 53 -2.74 8.36 21.85
C ASN A 53 -2.95 8.05 23.35
N ASN A 54 -3.84 7.13 23.73
CA ASN A 54 -4.08 6.79 25.12
C ASN A 54 -4.28 5.28 25.37
N SER A 55 -3.21 4.70 25.92
CA SER A 55 -3.14 3.79 27.07
C SER A 55 -4.13 2.62 27.22
N GLY A 56 -3.61 1.41 27.00
CA GLY A 56 -3.68 0.35 28.00
C GLY A 56 -4.98 -0.45 28.17
N LYS A 57 -6.03 -0.23 27.37
CA LYS A 57 -7.17 -1.16 27.33
C LYS A 57 -6.81 -2.44 26.56
N VAL A 58 -7.11 -3.60 27.15
CA VAL A 58 -6.96 -4.93 26.54
C VAL A 58 -7.93 -5.12 25.36
N GLU A 59 -9.07 -4.42 25.39
CA GLU A 59 -10.11 -4.51 24.37
C GLU A 59 -10.60 -3.10 23.98
N ASP A 60 -10.63 -2.81 22.69
CA ASP A 60 -10.99 -1.50 22.13
C ASP A 60 -12.52 -1.39 22.01
N ASP A 61 -13.15 -0.54 22.83
CA ASP A 61 -14.62 -0.32 22.87
C ASP A 61 -15.22 -0.04 21.47
N ARG A 62 -14.41 0.42 20.51
CA ARG A 62 -14.83 0.64 19.12
C ARG A 62 -15.24 -0.65 18.42
N LEU A 63 -14.76 -1.81 18.84
CA LEU A 63 -15.12 -3.10 18.24
C LEU A 63 -16.58 -3.45 18.51
N GLN A 64 -17.05 -3.23 19.74
CA GLN A 64 -18.45 -3.42 20.12
C GLN A 64 -19.35 -2.45 19.34
N LEU A 65 -18.90 -1.21 19.10
CA LEU A 65 -19.63 -0.24 18.27
C LEU A 65 -19.73 -0.71 16.80
N ILE A 66 -18.66 -1.27 16.24
CA ILE A 66 -18.69 -1.84 14.87
C ILE A 66 -19.68 -2.99 14.80
N ALA A 67 -19.61 -3.93 15.75
CA ALA A 67 -20.51 -5.07 15.80
C ALA A 67 -21.99 -4.63 15.93
N ALA A 68 -22.29 -3.69 16.82
CA ALA A 68 -23.63 -3.14 17.00
C ALA A 68 -24.15 -2.45 15.72
N ASP A 69 -23.30 -1.69 15.02
CA ASP A 69 -23.64 -1.05 13.75
C ASP A 69 -23.98 -2.05 12.65
N LEU A 70 -23.22 -3.14 12.56
CA LEU A 70 -23.43 -4.20 11.58
C LEU A 70 -24.68 -5.01 11.92
N ALA A 71 -24.91 -5.31 13.20
CA ALA A 71 -26.09 -6.02 13.68
C ALA A 71 -27.39 -5.25 13.39
N ARG A 72 -27.42 -3.93 13.61
CA ARG A 72 -28.59 -3.08 13.29
C ARG A 72 -28.96 -3.08 11.81
N LYS A 73 -28.00 -3.34 10.92
CA LYS A 73 -28.16 -3.27 9.45
C LYS A 73 -28.29 -4.65 8.81
N ALA A 74 -28.06 -5.72 9.55
CA ALA A 74 -28.28 -7.08 9.10
C ALA A 74 -29.79 -7.33 8.92
N THR A 75 -30.20 -7.77 7.74
CA THR A 75 -31.58 -8.23 7.51
C THR A 75 -31.78 -9.61 8.15
N ARG A 76 -33.03 -9.98 8.49
CA ARG A 76 -33.43 -11.24 9.17
C ARG A 76 -32.85 -12.56 8.60
N LYS A 77 -32.21 -12.56 7.42
CA LYS A 77 -31.59 -13.74 6.77
C LYS A 77 -30.07 -13.88 6.98
N VAL A 78 -29.40 -12.93 7.64
CA VAL A 78 -27.94 -12.95 7.87
C VAL A 78 -27.66 -12.71 9.36
N SER A 79 -28.09 -13.65 10.19
CA SER A 79 -28.02 -13.55 11.66
C SER A 79 -26.80 -14.24 12.28
N ALA A 80 -25.73 -14.47 11.52
CA ALA A 80 -24.51 -15.07 12.05
C ALA A 80 -23.35 -14.04 12.03
N GLU A 81 -23.10 -13.45 13.21
CA GLU A 81 -21.82 -12.92 13.70
C GLU A 81 -21.00 -12.03 12.76
N PHE A 82 -21.47 -10.80 12.53
CA PHE A 82 -20.60 -9.70 12.04
C PHE A 82 -19.76 -9.09 13.17
N GLU A 83 -19.13 -9.93 13.98
CA GLU A 83 -18.23 -9.50 15.05
C GLU A 83 -16.79 -9.41 14.51
N PRO A 84 -16.12 -8.25 14.63
CA PRO A 84 -14.71 -8.15 14.26
C PRO A 84 -13.86 -9.07 15.14
N LYS A 85 -13.04 -9.92 14.53
CA LYS A 85 -12.14 -10.83 15.26
C LYS A 85 -10.71 -10.30 15.23
N GLY A 86 -10.12 -10.08 16.39
CA GLY A 86 -8.73 -9.62 16.52
C GLY A 86 -7.73 -10.55 15.85
N CYS A 87 -6.65 -9.99 15.33
CA CYS A 87 -5.52 -10.73 14.74
C CYS A 87 -4.35 -10.73 15.74
N PRO A 88 -4.13 -11.79 16.54
CA PRO A 88 -3.17 -11.76 17.66
C PRO A 88 -1.74 -11.41 17.24
N TRP A 89 -1.31 -11.88 16.06
CA TRP A 89 0.03 -11.67 15.52
C TRP A 89 0.24 -10.27 14.90
N LEU A 90 -0.84 -9.51 14.69
CA LEU A 90 -0.80 -8.13 14.21
C LEU A 90 -1.79 -7.24 14.99
N PRO A 91 -1.37 -6.73 16.16
CA PRO A 91 -2.21 -5.85 16.99
C PRO A 91 -2.77 -4.65 16.21
N GLY A 92 -4.00 -4.28 16.53
CA GLY A 92 -4.74 -3.21 15.84
C GLY A 92 -5.43 -3.63 14.53
N PHE A 93 -5.26 -4.88 14.09
CA PHE A 93 -5.96 -5.46 12.96
C PHE A 93 -7.07 -6.42 13.41
N TYR A 94 -8.17 -6.38 12.66
CA TYR A 94 -9.34 -7.19 12.89
C TYR A 94 -9.86 -7.74 11.57
N SER A 95 -10.34 -8.98 11.59
CA SER A 95 -10.99 -9.63 10.45
C SER A 95 -12.51 -9.47 10.53
N LEU A 96 -13.13 -9.34 9.36
CA LEU A 96 -14.57 -9.29 9.16
C LEU A 96 -14.94 -10.08 7.92
N PRO A 97 -16.11 -10.74 7.85
CA PRO A 97 -16.60 -11.32 6.61
C PRO A 97 -16.69 -10.27 5.50
N VAL A 98 -16.33 -10.64 4.26
CA VAL A 98 -16.43 -9.73 3.09
C VAL A 98 -17.88 -9.29 2.85
N SER A 99 -18.86 -10.10 3.24
CA SER A 99 -20.30 -9.79 3.19
C SER A 99 -20.72 -8.68 4.15
N ALA A 100 -19.92 -8.38 5.19
CA ALA A 100 -20.23 -7.32 6.14
C ALA A 100 -20.17 -5.93 5.44
N PRO A 101 -21.24 -5.12 5.52
CA PRO A 101 -21.30 -3.82 4.84
C PRO A 101 -20.49 -2.75 5.57
N LEU A 102 -19.16 -2.86 5.58
CA LEU A 102 -18.24 -1.94 6.28
C LEU A 102 -18.48 -0.47 5.93
N ALA A 103 -18.82 -0.16 4.67
CA ALA A 103 -19.12 1.20 4.23
C ALA A 103 -20.30 1.85 4.98
N SER A 104 -21.17 1.03 5.57
CA SER A 104 -22.31 1.49 6.35
C SER A 104 -21.96 1.80 7.81
N VAL A 105 -20.83 1.30 8.33
CA VAL A 105 -20.41 1.47 9.73
C VAL A 105 -20.02 2.92 9.99
N ASP A 106 -20.52 3.50 11.08
CA ASP A 106 -20.36 4.93 11.37
C ASP A 106 -18.91 5.28 11.69
N LEU A 107 -18.17 4.41 12.38
CA LEU A 107 -16.72 4.57 12.57
C LEU A 107 -15.94 4.56 11.25
N TYR A 108 -16.34 3.73 10.27
CA TYR A 108 -15.72 3.75 8.94
C TYR A 108 -16.02 5.05 8.17
N LYS A 109 -17.22 5.61 8.31
CA LYS A 109 -17.60 6.91 7.72
C LYS A 109 -16.84 8.06 8.35
N LYS A 110 -16.60 8.00 9.67
CA LYS A 110 -15.82 8.98 10.44
C LYS A 110 -14.31 8.88 10.21
N GLY A 111 -13.84 7.84 9.53
CA GLY A 111 -12.42 7.65 9.25
C GLY A 111 -11.61 7.04 10.41
N GLU A 112 -12.29 6.46 11.40
CA GLU A 112 -11.66 5.77 12.54
C GLU A 112 -11.22 4.34 12.20
N VAL A 113 -11.71 3.82 11.08
CA VAL A 113 -11.46 2.46 10.60
C VAL A 113 -11.20 2.49 9.11
N TYR A 114 -10.19 1.76 8.67
CA TYR A 114 -9.91 1.60 7.25
C TYR A 114 -9.57 0.17 6.86
N GLY A 115 -9.96 -0.19 5.65
CA GLY A 115 -9.67 -1.50 5.06
C GLY A 115 -8.30 -1.50 4.40
N ILE A 116 -7.48 -2.47 4.77
CA ILE A 116 -6.15 -2.73 4.21
C ILE A 116 -5.93 -4.25 4.27
N ASP A 117 -5.26 -4.82 3.27
CA ASP A 117 -4.89 -6.23 3.34
C ASP A 117 -3.89 -6.45 4.49
N ILE A 118 -4.07 -7.51 5.26
CA ILE A 118 -3.26 -7.73 6.47
C ILE A 118 -1.77 -7.93 6.15
N SER A 119 -1.45 -8.53 5.00
CA SER A 119 -0.06 -8.68 4.54
C SER A 119 0.57 -7.31 4.25
N SER A 120 -0.19 -6.38 3.64
CA SER A 120 0.23 -5.00 3.41
C SER A 120 0.41 -4.24 4.73
N GLY A 121 -0.45 -4.50 5.71
CA GLY A 121 -0.30 -3.97 7.06
C GLY A 121 0.98 -4.45 7.75
N TYR A 122 1.31 -5.74 7.60
CA TYR A 122 2.54 -6.31 8.12
C TYR A 122 3.80 -5.69 7.48
N ALA A 123 3.78 -5.43 6.17
CA ALA A 123 4.86 -4.73 5.48
C ALA A 123 5.11 -3.33 6.07
N VAL A 124 4.06 -2.57 6.38
CA VAL A 124 4.19 -1.27 7.03
C VAL A 124 4.68 -1.40 8.48
N LYS A 125 4.21 -2.41 9.24
CA LYS A 125 4.72 -2.68 10.60
C LYS A 125 6.23 -2.93 10.60
N LEU A 126 6.76 -3.63 9.59
CA LEU A 126 8.18 -3.93 9.48
C LEU A 126 9.07 -2.70 9.25
N LEU A 127 8.51 -1.55 8.84
CA LEU A 127 9.25 -0.29 8.77
C LEU A 127 9.69 0.19 10.16
N ASN A 128 9.02 -0.25 11.24
CA ASN A 128 9.31 0.18 12.62
C ASN A 128 9.37 1.71 12.74
N LEU A 129 8.26 2.35 12.38
CA LEU A 129 8.13 3.81 12.30
C LEU A 129 8.17 4.45 13.69
N GLU A 130 8.86 5.59 13.79
CA GLU A 130 8.88 6.42 14.99
C GLU A 130 8.30 7.82 14.67
N PRO A 131 7.54 8.44 15.60
CA PRO A 131 7.06 9.81 15.43
C PRO A 131 8.21 10.78 15.14
N GLY A 132 8.04 11.63 14.13
CA GLY A 132 9.05 12.60 13.70
C GLY A 132 9.89 12.13 12.50
N GLU A 133 9.85 10.85 12.14
CA GLU A 133 10.55 10.34 10.97
C GLU A 133 9.95 10.85 9.65
N HIS A 134 10.80 10.85 8.62
CA HIS A 134 10.46 11.19 7.25
C HIS A 134 10.36 9.91 6.40
N VAL A 135 9.16 9.61 5.90
CA VAL A 135 8.87 8.36 5.18
C VAL A 135 8.49 8.64 3.73
N LEU A 136 9.05 7.86 2.82
CA LEU A 136 8.70 7.85 1.40
C LEU A 136 7.93 6.58 1.04
N ASP A 137 6.82 6.71 0.34
CA ASP A 137 6.07 5.61 -0.28
C ASP A 137 6.13 5.76 -1.81
N LEU A 138 7.03 4.99 -2.42
CA LEU A 138 7.19 4.89 -3.87
C LEU A 138 6.15 3.90 -4.41
N CYS A 139 5.26 4.38 -5.28
CA CYS A 139 4.06 3.69 -5.77
C CYS A 139 2.89 3.66 -4.77
N CYS A 140 2.65 4.79 -4.11
CA CYS A 140 1.74 4.87 -2.96
C CYS A 140 0.25 4.64 -3.27
N ALA A 141 -0.22 4.87 -4.50
CA ALA A 141 -1.65 4.91 -4.75
C ALA A 141 -2.22 3.47 -4.81
N PRO A 142 -3.45 3.19 -4.34
CA PRO A 142 -4.49 4.13 -3.94
C PRO A 142 -4.35 4.69 -2.52
N GLY A 143 -3.27 4.42 -1.78
CA GLY A 143 -2.93 5.14 -0.55
C GLY A 143 -3.17 4.41 0.77
N ALA A 144 -3.47 3.11 0.77
CA ALA A 144 -3.76 2.40 2.03
C ALA A 144 -2.51 2.26 2.92
N LYS A 145 -1.36 1.91 2.34
CA LYS A 145 -0.09 1.82 3.08
C LYS A 145 0.38 3.22 3.52
N LEU A 146 0.37 4.21 2.62
CA LEU A 146 0.61 5.62 2.95
C LEU A 146 -0.26 6.13 4.10
N ALA A 147 -1.57 5.84 4.10
CA ALA A 147 -2.46 6.24 5.18
C ALA A 147 -2.10 5.58 6.51
N MET A 148 -1.66 4.32 6.48
CA MET A 148 -1.17 3.63 7.68
C MET A 148 0.16 4.17 8.17
N VAL A 149 1.09 4.50 7.28
CA VAL A 149 2.34 5.19 7.62
C VAL A 149 2.03 6.50 8.33
N ALA A 150 1.17 7.34 7.75
CA ALA A 150 0.79 8.62 8.33
C ALA A 150 0.14 8.49 9.71
N ASP A 151 -0.69 7.46 9.90
CA ASP A 151 -1.32 7.17 11.19
C ASP A 151 -0.29 6.74 12.25
N LEU A 152 0.66 5.89 11.90
CA LEU A 152 1.71 5.39 12.81
C LEU A 152 2.78 6.44 13.14
N LEU A 153 2.95 7.46 12.29
CA LEU A 153 3.79 8.61 12.60
C LEU A 153 3.12 9.56 13.62
N HIS A 154 1.87 9.30 14.02
CA HIS A 154 1.10 10.15 14.93
C HIS A 154 1.05 11.62 14.49
N LEU A 155 1.04 11.84 13.17
CA LEU A 155 1.11 13.17 12.56
C LEU A 155 2.36 13.97 12.99
N CYS A 156 3.47 13.31 13.26
CA CYS A 156 4.77 13.92 13.52
C CYS A 156 5.77 13.55 12.42
N GLY A 157 6.52 14.51 11.89
CA GLY A 157 7.46 14.29 10.80
C GLY A 157 6.80 14.45 9.43
N SER A 158 7.11 13.57 8.48
CA SER A 158 6.50 13.69 7.15
C SER A 158 6.27 12.36 6.43
N VAL A 159 5.23 12.33 5.61
CA VAL A 159 5.02 11.28 4.61
C VAL A 159 4.98 11.88 3.20
N THR A 160 5.77 11.31 2.29
CA THR A 160 5.75 11.64 0.86
C THR A 160 5.25 10.44 0.07
N GLY A 161 4.15 10.59 -0.66
CA GLY A 161 3.66 9.60 -1.60
C GLY A 161 3.96 9.97 -3.04
N VAL A 162 4.42 9.01 -3.83
CA VAL A 162 4.68 9.17 -5.27
C VAL A 162 3.93 8.11 -6.05
N ASP A 163 3.29 8.49 -7.16
CA ASP A 163 2.68 7.53 -8.09
C ASP A 163 2.60 8.11 -9.51
N CYS A 164 2.74 7.26 -10.52
CA CYS A 164 2.66 7.67 -11.92
C CYS A 164 1.21 7.88 -12.40
N SER A 165 0.21 7.42 -11.63
CA SER A 165 -1.20 7.54 -11.98
C SER A 165 -1.89 8.68 -11.24
N ARG A 166 -2.08 9.80 -11.93
CA ARG A 166 -2.86 10.94 -11.42
C ARG A 166 -4.26 10.54 -10.93
N SER A 167 -4.92 9.60 -11.63
CA SER A 167 -6.25 9.13 -11.27
C SER A 167 -6.24 8.39 -9.93
N ARG A 168 -5.28 7.46 -9.72
CA ARG A 168 -5.13 6.73 -8.45
C ARG A 168 -4.72 7.66 -7.31
N LEU A 169 -3.89 8.68 -7.57
CA LEU A 169 -3.56 9.71 -6.57
C LEU A 169 -4.78 10.52 -6.13
N GLY A 170 -5.78 10.70 -6.99
CA GLY A 170 -7.07 11.26 -6.63
C GLY A 170 -7.76 10.47 -5.51
N ALA A 171 -7.70 9.13 -5.58
CA ALA A 171 -8.22 8.26 -4.51
C ALA A 171 -7.35 8.32 -3.25
N CYS A 172 -6.02 8.34 -3.40
CA CYS A 172 -5.07 8.50 -2.28
C CYS A 172 -5.36 9.77 -1.48
N LYS A 173 -5.52 10.91 -2.18
CA LYS A 173 -5.90 12.19 -1.58
C LYS A 173 -7.22 12.11 -0.80
N GLN A 174 -8.21 11.40 -1.33
CA GLN A 174 -9.48 11.20 -0.62
C GLN A 174 -9.30 10.40 0.67
N LEU A 175 -8.44 9.36 0.67
CA LEU A 175 -8.14 8.59 1.89
C LEU A 175 -7.44 9.46 2.95
N VAL A 176 -6.45 10.26 2.55
CA VAL A 176 -5.74 11.19 3.44
C VAL A 176 -6.73 12.15 4.13
N HIS A 177 -7.67 12.73 3.37
CA HIS A 177 -8.72 13.57 3.94
C HIS A 177 -9.70 12.79 4.82
N LYS A 178 -10.18 11.64 4.33
CA LYS A 178 -11.18 10.82 5.03
C LYS A 178 -10.68 10.37 6.42
N TYR A 179 -9.40 10.02 6.53
CA TYR A 179 -8.81 9.52 7.77
C TYR A 179 -8.20 10.64 8.65
N GLY A 180 -8.44 11.91 8.30
CA GLY A 180 -8.02 13.06 9.10
C GLY A 180 -6.51 13.18 9.21
N LEU A 181 -5.76 12.83 8.16
CA LEU A 181 -4.30 12.81 8.14
C LEU A 181 -3.71 14.15 7.63
N VAL A 182 -4.40 15.25 7.90
CA VAL A 182 -4.14 16.56 7.27
C VAL A 182 -3.64 17.64 8.20
N GLU A 183 -3.95 17.57 9.50
CA GLU A 183 -3.63 18.60 10.49
C GLU A 183 -3.02 17.96 11.73
N SER A 184 -1.85 18.47 12.16
CA SER A 184 -1.29 18.14 13.46
C SER A 184 -2.23 18.61 14.57
N GLN A 185 -2.34 17.85 15.66
CA GLN A 185 -3.10 18.26 16.84
C GLN A 185 -2.32 19.23 17.74
N SER A 186 -1.02 19.41 17.50
CA SER A 186 -0.16 20.30 18.26
C SER A 186 0.60 21.27 17.36
N GLU A 187 0.64 22.55 17.75
CA GLU A 187 1.45 23.58 17.09
C GLU A 187 2.96 23.29 17.20
N SER A 188 3.39 22.48 18.17
CA SER A 188 4.80 22.10 18.37
C SER A 188 5.28 20.98 17.45
N GLU A 189 4.36 20.22 16.84
CA GLU A 189 4.68 19.03 16.05
C GLU A 189 4.51 19.35 14.56
N GLN A 190 5.63 19.39 13.83
CA GLN A 190 5.61 19.62 12.39
C GLN A 190 5.10 18.35 11.67
N TRP A 191 3.91 18.45 11.08
CA TRP A 191 3.34 17.43 10.20
C TRP A 191 3.39 17.86 8.75
N ARG A 192 3.87 16.99 7.87
CA ARG A 192 3.77 17.21 6.43
C ARG A 192 3.40 15.96 5.66
N CYS A 193 2.25 15.98 4.97
CA CYS A 193 1.90 14.96 3.99
C CYS A 193 1.90 15.54 2.58
N ARG A 194 2.66 14.93 1.66
CA ARG A 194 2.74 15.33 0.25
C ARG A 194 2.40 14.19 -0.69
N LEU A 195 1.72 14.50 -1.79
CA LEU A 195 1.47 13.57 -2.88
C LEU A 195 2.00 14.16 -4.19
N PHE A 196 2.89 13.42 -4.85
CA PHE A 196 3.48 13.78 -6.13
C PHE A 196 3.01 12.85 -7.23
N HIS A 197 2.64 13.45 -8.36
CA HIS A 197 2.48 12.75 -9.63
C HIS A 197 3.82 12.76 -10.35
N ALA A 198 4.49 11.61 -10.36
CA ALA A 198 5.81 11.43 -10.93
C ALA A 198 6.12 9.96 -11.18
N ASP A 199 7.19 9.70 -11.94
CA ASP A 199 7.78 8.39 -12.05
C ASP A 199 8.65 8.10 -10.81
N GLY A 200 8.26 7.08 -10.03
CA GLY A 200 8.98 6.68 -8.83
C GLY A 200 10.40 6.18 -9.08
N SER A 201 10.74 5.78 -10.31
CA SER A 201 12.08 5.31 -10.68
C SER A 201 13.11 6.44 -10.84
N THR A 202 12.64 7.68 -10.99
CA THR A 202 13.49 8.86 -11.21
C THR A 202 13.18 10.00 -10.22
N PHE A 203 12.22 9.80 -9.32
CA PHE A 203 11.86 10.76 -8.28
C PHE A 203 13.06 11.10 -7.39
N SER A 204 13.28 12.38 -7.11
CA SER A 204 14.48 12.86 -6.42
C SER A 204 14.22 13.92 -5.35
N ILE A 205 12.96 14.10 -4.91
CA ILE A 205 12.59 15.15 -3.96
C ILE A 205 12.71 14.67 -2.51
N GLY A 206 13.57 15.30 -1.73
CA GLY A 206 13.72 15.07 -0.29
C GLY A 206 12.50 15.49 0.55
N PRO A 207 12.41 15.04 1.82
CA PRO A 207 11.27 15.29 2.71
C PRO A 207 11.04 16.77 3.03
N LYS A 208 12.11 17.59 3.03
CA LYS A 208 12.05 19.01 3.40
C LYS A 208 12.10 19.96 2.18
N THR A 209 12.38 19.44 0.99
CA THR A 209 12.48 20.24 -0.25
C THR A 209 11.14 20.90 -0.60
N GLU A 210 11.16 22.20 -0.91
CA GLU A 210 10.00 22.96 -1.32
C GLU A 210 9.92 23.05 -2.86
N CYS A 211 8.99 22.32 -3.47
CA CYS A 211 8.78 22.35 -4.91
C CYS A 211 7.31 22.15 -5.29
N MET A 212 6.84 22.91 -6.28
CA MET A 212 5.52 22.68 -6.90
C MET A 212 5.63 21.83 -8.17
N HIS A 213 6.65 22.12 -9.00
CA HIS A 213 6.95 21.40 -10.24
C HIS A 213 8.47 21.37 -10.46
N LEU A 214 9.04 20.20 -10.72
CA LEU A 214 10.46 20.01 -11.05
C LEU A 214 10.62 18.79 -11.95
N ASP A 215 11.22 18.92 -13.14
CA ASP A 215 11.63 17.80 -13.99
C ASP A 215 10.58 16.69 -14.20
N GLY A 216 9.33 17.07 -14.47
CA GLY A 216 8.22 16.12 -14.68
C GLY A 216 7.54 15.65 -13.39
N VAL A 217 8.04 16.04 -12.22
CA VAL A 217 7.40 15.87 -10.91
C VAL A 217 6.39 17.00 -10.68
N GLU A 218 5.14 16.65 -10.38
CA GLU A 218 4.07 17.60 -10.05
C GLU A 218 3.52 17.34 -8.64
N LEU A 219 3.52 18.37 -7.79
CA LEU A 219 2.89 18.33 -6.47
C LEU A 219 1.36 18.45 -6.60
N LEU A 220 0.62 17.43 -6.17
CA LEU A 220 -0.86 17.41 -6.21
C LEU A 220 -1.52 17.76 -4.88
N PHE A 221 -0.80 17.58 -3.78
CA PHE A 221 -1.30 17.75 -2.43
C PHE A 221 -0.14 18.03 -1.47
N ASP A 222 -0.31 19.03 -0.61
CA ASP A 222 0.58 19.33 0.51
C ASP A 222 -0.25 19.90 1.67
N THR A 223 -0.07 19.36 2.87
CA THR A 223 -0.73 19.85 4.08
C THR A 223 -0.29 21.26 4.48
N ASN A 224 0.95 21.65 4.19
CA ASN A 224 1.45 23.00 4.47
C ASN A 224 0.70 24.06 3.64
N GLU A 225 0.38 23.74 2.38
CA GLU A 225 -0.45 24.63 1.56
C GLU A 225 -1.84 24.83 2.17
N ILE A 226 -2.43 23.79 2.76
CA ILE A 226 -3.75 23.84 3.38
C ILE A 226 -3.73 24.75 4.61
N ALA A 227 -2.75 24.57 5.51
CA ALA A 227 -2.54 25.42 6.68
C ALA A 227 -2.30 26.90 6.30
N SER A 228 -1.56 27.16 5.21
CA SER A 228 -1.34 28.53 4.71
C SER A 228 -2.62 29.19 4.14
N ARG A 229 -3.62 28.40 3.75
CA ARG A 229 -4.90 28.87 3.20
C ARG A 229 -5.94 29.12 4.29
N SER A 230 -5.96 28.35 5.36
CA SER A 230 -6.88 28.55 6.50
C SER A 230 -6.60 29.88 7.22
N SER A 231 -5.33 30.27 7.38
CA SER A 231 -4.91 31.57 7.94
C SER A 231 -5.23 32.78 7.05
N LYS A 232 -5.43 32.59 5.73
CA LYS A 232 -5.71 33.67 4.75
C LYS A 232 -7.19 33.80 4.37
N SER A 233 -8.12 33.32 5.21
CA SER A 233 -9.57 33.45 4.95
C SER A 233 -10.10 34.90 5.03
N ARG A 234 -9.30 35.86 5.50
CA ARG A 234 -9.60 37.29 5.32
C ARG A 234 -9.10 37.77 3.95
N MET A 235 -10.02 37.72 2.99
CA MET A 235 -10.03 38.50 1.74
C MET A 235 -9.12 38.01 0.59
N ARG A 236 -9.71 37.23 -0.34
CA ARG A 236 -9.19 37.14 -1.72
C ARG A 236 -10.28 37.42 -2.75
N LYS A 237 -10.15 38.55 -3.45
CA LYS A 237 -10.85 38.83 -4.72
C LYS A 237 -10.54 37.71 -5.72
N ARG A 238 -11.55 37.26 -6.48
CA ARG A 238 -11.42 36.26 -7.55
C ARG A 238 -10.30 36.66 -8.53
N LYS A 239 -9.18 35.92 -8.53
CA LYS A 239 -8.15 36.02 -9.58
C LYS A 239 -8.70 35.48 -10.90
N ASN A 240 -8.47 36.21 -11.98
CA ASN A 240 -8.85 35.83 -13.35
C ASN A 240 -7.97 34.69 -13.90
N LYS A 241 -8.48 34.00 -14.94
CA LYS A 241 -7.90 32.79 -15.54
C LYS A 241 -6.44 32.97 -15.99
N SER A 242 -6.10 34.16 -16.50
CA SER A 242 -4.74 34.48 -16.97
C SER A 242 -3.71 34.64 -15.84
N ALA A 243 -4.12 35.12 -14.66
CA ALA A 243 -3.25 35.17 -13.49
C ALA A 243 -2.97 33.76 -12.94
N ARG A 244 -3.97 32.86 -12.96
CA ARG A 244 -3.77 31.45 -12.59
C ARG A 244 -2.84 30.71 -13.53
N SER A 245 -2.96 30.96 -14.84
CA SER A 245 -2.06 30.39 -15.85
C SER A 245 -0.62 30.88 -15.73
N ARG A 246 -0.41 32.13 -15.30
CA ARG A 246 0.92 32.70 -15.04
C ARG A 246 1.56 32.17 -13.76
N ASP A 247 0.78 32.01 -12.68
CA ASP A 247 1.26 31.41 -11.42
C ASP A 247 1.59 29.91 -11.63
N ALA A 248 0.81 29.17 -12.41
CA ALA A 248 1.08 27.77 -12.77
C ALA A 248 2.33 27.56 -13.65
N LYS A 249 2.81 28.62 -14.33
CA LYS A 249 4.03 28.59 -15.15
C LYS A 249 5.31 28.92 -14.38
N ARG A 250 5.24 29.29 -13.10
CA ARG A 250 6.44 29.51 -12.28
C ARG A 250 7.01 28.17 -11.84
N GLN A 251 7.85 27.59 -12.70
CA GLN A 251 8.93 26.68 -12.30
C GLN A 251 9.75 27.40 -11.22
N LYS A 252 9.60 26.99 -9.97
CA LYS A 252 10.54 27.32 -8.90
C LYS A 252 10.58 26.15 -7.94
N VAL A 253 11.70 25.43 -7.96
CA VAL A 253 12.25 24.90 -6.71
C VAL A 253 12.47 26.12 -5.83
N LEU A 254 11.74 26.19 -4.72
CA LEU A 254 11.82 27.33 -3.81
C LEU A 254 13.02 27.18 -2.88
N GLU A 255 13.35 25.94 -2.52
CA GLU A 255 14.50 25.56 -1.69
C GLU A 255 14.80 24.07 -1.87
N HIS A 256 16.06 23.72 -2.18
CA HIS A 256 16.51 22.33 -2.31
C HIS A 256 17.19 21.88 -1.02
N ASP A 257 16.66 20.84 -0.39
CA ASP A 257 17.20 20.25 0.83
C ASP A 257 17.78 18.86 0.53
N SER A 258 18.98 18.57 1.05
CA SER A 258 19.70 17.31 0.83
C SER A 258 19.34 16.21 1.82
N THR A 259 18.38 16.44 2.72
CA THR A 259 17.89 15.44 3.66
C THR A 259 17.31 14.27 2.89
N LEU A 260 17.64 13.06 3.34
CA LEU A 260 17.12 11.80 2.82
C LEU A 260 16.04 11.27 3.76
N TYR A 261 15.29 10.27 3.31
CA TYR A 261 14.22 9.67 4.10
C TYR A 261 14.78 8.70 5.15
N ASP A 262 14.18 8.68 6.34
CA ASP A 262 14.47 7.72 7.40
C ASP A 262 14.04 6.31 7.01
N LYS A 263 12.92 6.23 6.28
CA LYS A 263 12.24 5.00 5.90
C LYS A 263 11.71 5.11 4.48
N VAL A 264 11.85 4.05 3.70
CA VAL A 264 11.34 3.98 2.33
C VAL A 264 10.50 2.72 2.15
N LEU A 265 9.32 2.88 1.59
CA LEU A 265 8.45 1.79 1.16
C LEU A 265 8.43 1.77 -0.37
N VAL A 266 8.74 0.61 -0.95
CA VAL A 266 8.65 0.35 -2.38
C VAL A 266 7.63 -0.76 -2.56
N ASP A 267 6.35 -0.39 -2.65
CA ASP A 267 5.25 -1.30 -3.00
C ASP A 267 5.14 -1.39 -4.52
N ALA A 268 6.05 -2.14 -5.12
CA ALA A 268 6.31 -2.03 -6.55
C ALA A 268 5.13 -2.54 -7.40
N GLU A 269 4.91 -1.87 -8.54
CA GLU A 269 4.04 -2.40 -9.59
C GLU A 269 4.50 -3.81 -9.99
N CYS A 270 3.54 -4.72 -10.10
CA CYS A 270 3.79 -6.12 -10.39
C CYS A 270 2.66 -6.72 -11.22
N THR A 271 2.73 -8.01 -11.49
CA THR A 271 1.73 -8.79 -12.23
C THR A 271 0.43 -9.06 -11.46
N HIS A 272 0.37 -8.76 -10.17
CA HIS A 272 -0.81 -8.96 -9.30
C HIS A 272 -1.31 -10.42 -9.18
N ASP A 273 -0.48 -11.40 -9.58
CA ASP A 273 -0.83 -12.84 -9.60
C ASP A 273 -0.97 -13.46 -8.19
N GLY A 274 -0.54 -12.77 -7.13
CA GLY A 274 -0.80 -13.16 -5.73
C GLY A 274 -1.98 -12.42 -5.09
N SER A 275 -2.57 -11.43 -5.76
CA SER A 275 -3.70 -10.67 -5.21
C SER A 275 -5.01 -11.41 -5.41
N ILE A 276 -5.50 -12.12 -4.39
CA ILE A 276 -6.78 -12.85 -4.45
C ILE A 276 -7.93 -11.96 -4.89
N ARG A 277 -8.00 -10.73 -4.39
CA ARG A 277 -9.04 -9.79 -4.79
C ARG A 277 -8.94 -9.41 -6.28
N HIS A 278 -7.73 -9.33 -6.83
CA HIS A 278 -7.54 -9.11 -8.26
C HIS A 278 -7.99 -10.34 -9.06
N LEU A 279 -7.49 -11.53 -8.71
CA LEU A 279 -7.84 -12.78 -9.39
C LEU A 279 -9.34 -13.08 -9.34
N GLN A 280 -10.02 -12.81 -8.22
CA GLN A 280 -11.47 -12.99 -8.08
C GLN A 280 -12.30 -12.09 -9.02
N ARG A 281 -11.73 -11.00 -9.54
CA ARG A 281 -12.42 -10.17 -10.56
C ARG A 281 -12.34 -10.78 -11.96
N LEU A 282 -11.42 -11.73 -12.19
CA LEU A 282 -11.31 -12.52 -13.40
C LEU A 282 -12.37 -13.63 -13.38
N ASN A 283 -13.63 -13.23 -13.54
CA ASN A 283 -14.81 -14.11 -13.40
C ASN A 283 -15.38 -14.58 -14.76
N SER A 284 -14.56 -14.56 -15.80
CA SER A 284 -14.88 -15.08 -17.13
C SER A 284 -13.61 -15.53 -17.85
N THR A 285 -13.73 -16.50 -18.77
CA THR A 285 -12.61 -16.94 -19.62
C THR A 285 -12.00 -15.79 -20.42
N SER A 286 -12.80 -14.86 -20.93
CA SER A 286 -12.30 -13.70 -21.67
C SER A 286 -11.38 -12.82 -20.82
N ARG A 287 -11.75 -12.55 -19.56
CA ARG A 287 -10.95 -11.75 -18.63
C ARG A 287 -9.64 -12.44 -18.25
N TRP A 288 -9.67 -13.77 -18.09
CA TRP A 288 -8.44 -14.55 -17.91
C TRP A 288 -7.51 -14.46 -19.11
N ASN A 289 -8.05 -14.63 -20.32
CA ASN A 289 -7.26 -14.54 -21.55
C ASN A 289 -6.68 -13.13 -21.75
N GLU A 290 -7.46 -12.09 -21.47
CA GLU A 290 -6.99 -10.69 -21.48
C GLU A 290 -5.87 -10.49 -20.45
N TYR A 291 -6.07 -10.95 -19.22
CA TYR A 291 -5.06 -10.83 -18.15
C TYR A 291 -3.74 -11.52 -18.51
N VAL A 292 -3.78 -12.78 -18.96
CA VAL A 292 -2.57 -13.52 -19.33
C VAL A 292 -1.86 -12.84 -20.51
N ARG A 293 -2.62 -12.43 -21.54
CA ARG A 293 -2.08 -11.76 -22.72
C ARG A 293 -1.43 -10.42 -22.36
N ASP A 294 -2.08 -9.61 -21.51
CA ASP A 294 -1.67 -8.23 -21.27
C ASP A 294 -0.64 -8.11 -20.13
N HIS A 295 -0.61 -9.04 -19.17
CA HIS A 295 0.24 -8.95 -17.97
C HIS A 295 1.29 -10.04 -17.83
N LEU A 296 1.08 -11.23 -18.41
CA LEU A 296 1.95 -12.40 -18.20
C LEU A 296 2.75 -12.79 -19.46
N ASN A 297 2.74 -11.95 -20.49
CA ASN A 297 3.58 -12.16 -21.67
C ASN A 297 5.04 -11.73 -21.41
N LEU A 298 5.98 -12.30 -22.15
CA LEU A 298 7.42 -12.07 -21.97
C LEU A 298 7.81 -10.58 -22.00
N SER A 299 7.28 -9.80 -22.95
CA SER A 299 7.64 -8.38 -23.09
C SER A 299 7.19 -7.54 -21.90
N GLU A 300 6.02 -7.85 -21.35
CA GLU A 300 5.48 -7.16 -20.17
C GLU A 300 6.22 -7.57 -18.90
N ILE A 301 6.56 -8.86 -18.75
CA ILE A 301 7.39 -9.33 -17.64
C ILE A 301 8.75 -8.62 -17.67
N GLU A 302 9.42 -8.53 -18.82
CA GLU A 302 10.69 -7.80 -18.94
C GLU A 302 10.55 -6.31 -18.59
N ARG A 303 9.46 -5.66 -19.02
CA ARG A 303 9.15 -4.26 -18.70
C ARG A 303 8.99 -4.08 -17.18
N ILE A 304 8.19 -4.93 -16.53
CA ILE A 304 7.95 -4.88 -15.08
C ILE A 304 9.24 -5.11 -14.30
N LEU A 305 10.07 -6.08 -14.70
CA LEU A 305 11.35 -6.35 -14.03
C LEU A 305 12.30 -5.16 -14.15
N LYS A 306 12.38 -4.50 -15.32
CA LYS A 306 13.17 -3.26 -15.49
C LYS A 306 12.66 -2.14 -14.60
N LEU A 307 11.34 -1.97 -14.49
CA LEU A 307 10.72 -0.98 -13.62
C LEU A 307 11.03 -1.25 -12.14
N GLN A 308 10.82 -2.48 -11.67
CA GLN A 308 11.08 -2.89 -10.28
C GLN A 308 12.55 -2.68 -9.87
N ARG A 309 13.48 -3.04 -10.77
CA ARG A 309 14.92 -2.78 -10.64
C ARG A 309 15.23 -1.30 -10.44
N ALA A 310 14.57 -0.44 -11.20
CA ALA A 310 14.78 1.01 -11.10
C ALA A 310 14.12 1.60 -9.84
N LEU A 311 12.92 1.14 -9.48
CA LEU A 311 12.20 1.56 -8.28
C LEU A 311 12.95 1.23 -6.99
N ILE A 312 13.45 -0.01 -6.84
CA ILE A 312 14.16 -0.42 -5.62
C ILE A 312 15.49 0.34 -5.47
N ARG A 313 16.23 0.54 -6.58
CA ARG A 313 17.48 1.32 -6.59
C ARG A 313 17.23 2.79 -6.25
N ASN A 314 16.19 3.40 -6.83
CA ASN A 314 15.85 4.78 -6.50
C ASN A 314 15.33 4.95 -5.07
N GLY A 315 14.53 4.01 -4.58
CA GLY A 315 14.14 3.98 -3.18
C GLY A 315 15.35 3.92 -2.24
N PHE A 316 16.34 3.09 -2.58
CA PHE A 316 17.57 2.96 -1.78
C PHE A 316 18.49 4.19 -1.85
N SER A 317 18.54 4.88 -3.00
CA SER A 317 19.31 6.12 -3.14
C SER A 317 18.75 7.24 -2.26
N LEU A 318 17.42 7.31 -2.15
CA LEU A 318 16.69 8.28 -1.32
C LEU A 318 16.64 7.94 0.18
N LEU A 319 17.15 6.77 0.56
CA LEU A 319 17.24 6.35 1.94
C LEU A 319 18.51 6.90 2.61
N ARG A 320 18.39 7.43 3.83
CA ARG A 320 19.56 7.88 4.61
C ARG A 320 20.39 6.69 5.11
N SER A 321 21.64 6.95 5.46
CA SER A 321 22.47 5.98 6.20
C SER A 321 21.82 5.61 7.54
N GLY A 322 21.82 4.32 7.84
CA GLY A 322 21.11 3.71 8.97
C GLY A 322 19.60 3.52 8.76
N GLY A 323 19.05 4.07 7.67
CA GLY A 323 17.63 3.96 7.32
C GLY A 323 17.21 2.55 6.91
N LEU A 324 15.90 2.36 6.79
CA LEU A 324 15.28 1.08 6.42
C LEU A 324 14.41 1.21 5.16
N LEU A 325 14.58 0.28 4.23
CA LEU A 325 13.71 0.12 3.06
C LEU A 325 12.92 -1.19 3.18
N ILE A 326 11.62 -1.12 2.90
CA ILE A 326 10.78 -2.28 2.65
C ILE A 326 10.48 -2.35 1.16
N TYR A 327 10.89 -3.43 0.51
CA TYR A 327 10.46 -3.78 -0.83
C TYR A 327 9.35 -4.82 -0.73
N SER A 328 8.23 -4.60 -1.41
CA SER A 328 7.14 -5.58 -1.47
C SER A 328 6.47 -5.63 -2.83
N THR A 329 5.97 -6.81 -3.19
CA THR A 329 5.10 -7.00 -4.34
C THR A 329 3.98 -7.98 -3.97
N CYS A 330 2.84 -7.90 -4.67
CA CYS A 330 1.80 -8.93 -4.61
C CYS A 330 1.93 -9.96 -5.75
N SER A 331 3.14 -10.18 -6.28
CA SER A 331 3.45 -11.27 -7.19
C SER A 331 4.04 -12.46 -6.43
N LEU A 332 3.75 -13.65 -6.93
CA LEU A 332 4.30 -14.93 -6.51
C LEU A 332 5.64 -15.23 -7.22
N SER A 333 5.95 -14.55 -8.33
CA SER A 333 7.15 -14.78 -9.14
C SER A 333 8.45 -14.49 -8.39
N PHE A 334 9.38 -15.46 -8.37
CA PHE A 334 10.71 -15.27 -7.81
C PHE A 334 11.52 -14.19 -8.52
N LYS A 335 11.32 -14.04 -9.85
CA LYS A 335 11.98 -13.02 -10.67
C LYS A 335 11.64 -11.60 -10.25
N GLN A 336 10.39 -11.36 -9.85
CA GLN A 336 9.92 -10.06 -9.39
C GLN A 336 10.25 -9.79 -7.91
N ASN A 337 10.77 -10.80 -7.19
CA ASN A 337 10.89 -10.77 -5.74
C ASN A 337 12.36 -10.93 -5.34
N GLU A 338 12.80 -12.16 -5.07
CA GLU A 338 14.14 -12.47 -4.59
C GLU A 338 15.23 -12.06 -5.58
N GLU A 339 15.01 -12.20 -6.89
CA GLU A 339 16.02 -11.79 -7.88
C GLU A 339 16.24 -10.28 -7.85
N ILE A 340 15.17 -9.47 -7.80
CA ILE A 340 15.27 -8.00 -7.70
C ILE A 340 16.06 -7.58 -6.45
N VAL A 341 15.79 -8.22 -5.32
CA VAL A 341 16.48 -7.92 -4.05
C VAL A 341 17.93 -8.39 -4.12
N SER A 342 18.17 -9.59 -4.65
CA SER A 342 19.54 -10.14 -4.76
C SER A 342 20.42 -9.29 -5.66
N GLU A 343 19.89 -8.80 -6.79
CA GLU A 343 20.60 -7.87 -7.68
C GLU A 343 20.98 -6.57 -6.95
N LEU A 344 20.06 -5.97 -6.18
CA LEU A 344 20.38 -4.77 -5.40
C LEU A 344 21.50 -5.03 -4.40
N LEU A 345 21.43 -6.14 -3.65
CA LEU A 345 22.44 -6.49 -2.63
C LEU A 345 23.81 -6.81 -3.25
N GLN A 346 23.85 -7.29 -4.49
CA GLN A 346 25.09 -7.52 -5.24
C GLN A 346 25.70 -6.22 -5.76
N ASP A 347 24.87 -5.32 -6.28
CA ASP A 347 25.30 -4.08 -6.93
C ASP A 347 25.63 -2.96 -5.94
N GLU A 348 24.99 -2.93 -4.76
CA GLU A 348 25.11 -1.87 -3.77
C GLU A 348 25.77 -2.36 -2.48
N PRO A 349 27.08 -2.12 -2.27
CA PRO A 349 27.79 -2.60 -1.08
C PRO A 349 27.25 -2.08 0.25
N LEU A 350 26.49 -0.98 0.22
CA LEU A 350 25.87 -0.41 1.41
C LEU A 350 24.50 -1.02 1.73
N ALA A 351 23.94 -1.82 0.82
CA ALA A 351 22.66 -2.48 1.01
C ALA A 351 22.87 -3.79 1.76
N LEU A 352 22.36 -3.87 2.98
CA LEU A 352 22.38 -5.09 3.78
C LEU A 352 20.96 -5.62 3.95
N LEU A 353 20.74 -6.89 3.64
CA LEU A 353 19.48 -7.56 3.99
C LEU A 353 19.36 -7.60 5.51
N ASP A 354 18.25 -7.10 6.05
CA ASP A 354 17.92 -7.12 7.48
C ASP A 354 16.87 -8.23 7.70
N PRO A 355 17.30 -9.45 8.09
CA PRO A 355 16.46 -10.65 8.04
C PRO A 355 15.17 -10.49 8.85
N ILE A 356 14.05 -10.89 8.26
CA ILE A 356 12.74 -10.86 8.90
C ILE A 356 12.50 -12.20 9.60
N VAL A 357 12.51 -12.19 10.94
CA VAL A 357 12.11 -13.35 11.75
C VAL A 357 10.63 -13.22 12.06
N ALA A 358 9.79 -13.97 11.36
CA ALA A 358 8.36 -14.03 11.63
C ALA A 358 8.08 -14.91 12.86
N GLY A 359 7.10 -14.51 13.68
CA GLY A 359 6.58 -15.38 14.72
C GLY A 359 5.79 -16.56 14.13
N ASN A 360 5.70 -17.66 14.88
CA ASN A 360 5.03 -18.89 14.43
C ASN A 360 3.57 -18.70 14.00
N ASP A 361 2.89 -17.69 14.55
CA ASP A 361 1.48 -17.41 14.27
C ASP A 361 1.26 -16.51 13.03
N VAL A 362 2.33 -15.98 12.43
CA VAL A 362 2.23 -15.14 11.22
C VAL A 362 2.05 -16.05 10.00
N PRO A 363 0.99 -15.85 9.18
CA PRO A 363 0.64 -16.74 8.07
C PRO A 363 1.55 -16.56 6.85
N CYS A 364 2.82 -16.89 7.00
CA CYS A 364 3.86 -16.67 6.01
C CYS A 364 4.90 -17.80 6.00
N ARG A 365 5.72 -17.84 4.94
CA ARG A 365 6.90 -18.68 4.84
C ARG A 365 8.12 -17.82 4.53
N GLU A 366 9.31 -18.35 4.83
CA GLU A 366 10.56 -17.76 4.35
C GLU A 366 10.61 -17.83 2.80
N GLY A 367 11.17 -16.80 2.17
CA GLY A 367 11.41 -16.77 0.73
C GLY A 367 12.59 -17.63 0.29
N LYS A 368 12.84 -17.72 -1.02
CA LYS A 368 14.01 -18.44 -1.55
C LYS A 368 15.34 -17.76 -1.16
N LEU A 369 15.31 -16.45 -0.93
CA LEU A 369 16.41 -15.68 -0.38
C LEU A 369 16.23 -15.65 1.15
N PRO A 370 17.12 -16.32 1.93
CA PRO A 370 16.98 -16.40 3.38
C PRO A 370 16.85 -15.02 4.02
N GLY A 371 15.96 -14.88 5.01
CA GLY A 371 15.63 -13.61 5.66
C GLY A 371 14.56 -12.76 4.93
N THR A 372 14.07 -13.19 3.76
CA THR A 372 12.89 -12.61 3.11
C THR A 372 11.61 -13.38 3.46
N LEU A 373 10.45 -12.76 3.26
CA LEU A 373 9.17 -13.30 3.72
C LEU A 373 8.12 -13.33 2.60
N ARG A 374 7.31 -14.40 2.58
CA ARG A 374 6.20 -14.59 1.64
C ARG A 374 4.91 -14.93 2.37
N PHE A 375 3.91 -14.08 2.25
CA PHE A 375 2.52 -14.43 2.53
C PHE A 375 1.97 -15.28 1.38
N ILE A 376 1.25 -16.34 1.73
CA ILE A 376 0.62 -17.23 0.76
C ILE A 376 -0.91 -17.05 0.83
N PRO A 377 -1.59 -16.91 -0.31
CA PRO A 377 -3.03 -16.72 -0.34
C PRO A 377 -3.91 -17.73 0.41
N SER A 378 -3.38 -18.94 0.58
CA SER A 378 -4.00 -20.06 1.27
C SER A 378 -4.52 -19.77 2.68
N GLN A 379 -4.02 -18.73 3.35
CA GLN A 379 -4.29 -18.46 4.77
C GLN A 379 -5.16 -17.21 5.00
N ASN A 380 -6.14 -16.97 4.12
CA ASN A 380 -7.05 -15.81 4.13
C ASN A 380 -6.37 -14.45 3.92
N THR A 381 -5.10 -14.40 3.53
CA THR A 381 -4.40 -13.16 3.16
C THR A 381 -4.24 -13.07 1.65
N SER A 382 -3.90 -11.91 1.10
CA SER A 382 -3.32 -11.88 -0.25
C SER A 382 -1.89 -12.42 -0.22
N GLY A 383 -1.40 -12.87 -1.37
CA GLY A 383 0.02 -13.17 -1.56
C GLY A 383 0.81 -11.87 -1.54
N LEU A 384 1.90 -11.86 -0.78
CA LEU A 384 2.79 -10.71 -0.68
C LEU A 384 4.22 -11.16 -0.37
N PHE A 385 5.17 -10.72 -1.17
CA PHE A 385 6.58 -10.81 -0.85
C PHE A 385 7.04 -9.56 -0.10
N ILE A 386 7.92 -9.73 0.88
CA ILE A 386 8.51 -8.63 1.65
C ILE A 386 10.00 -8.90 1.85
N ALA A 387 10.83 -7.92 1.49
CA ALA A 387 12.22 -7.86 1.87
C ALA A 387 12.49 -6.56 2.65
N ARG A 388 13.30 -6.67 3.71
CA ARG A 388 13.72 -5.55 4.53
C ARG A 388 15.21 -5.33 4.36
N ILE A 389 15.58 -4.11 3.99
CA ILE A 389 16.95 -3.75 3.60
C ILE A 389 17.37 -2.54 4.42
N ARG A 390 18.55 -2.62 5.03
CA ARG A 390 19.14 -1.53 5.79
C ARG A 390 20.29 -0.93 5.00
N LYS A 391 20.36 0.40 4.96
CA LYS A 391 21.53 1.11 4.43
C LYS A 391 22.56 1.26 5.54
N ILE A 392 23.71 0.61 5.42
CA ILE A 392 24.76 0.72 6.43
C ILE A 392 25.41 2.10 6.37
N ASN A 393 26.01 2.51 7.49
CA ASN A 393 26.80 3.75 7.53
C ASN A 393 28.10 3.51 6.76
N GLN A 394 28.50 4.50 5.94
CA GLN A 394 29.84 4.56 5.35
C GLN A 394 30.90 4.79 6.43
#